data_AF-A0A7S9REM3-F1
#
_entry.id   AF-A0A7S9REM3-F1
#
_cell.length_a   1.000
_cell.length_b   1.000
_cell.length_c   1.000
_cell.angle_alpha   90.00
_cell.angle_beta   90.00
_cell.angle_gamma   90.00
#
_symmetry.space_group_name_H-M   'P 1'
#
loop_
_entity.id
_entity.type
_entity.pdbx_description
1 polymer ?
#
loop_
_entity_poly.entity_id
_entity_poly.type
_entity_poly.pdbx_seq_one_letter_code
_entity_poly.pdbx_strand_id
1 'polypeptide(L)'
;MSKTSFLYLLLLLAIFSNAKNLSIETYSKDNKCSISINDEEIYSRECEYELEPNLIFYTKFNRSEVWIFQDIQNYAACSGHGSLRIFEKKDDDKIKFQGEIDWCTSVPFFEVTNEGILIIDKPHKNALTNNGEPNFKSSGKLSNERKYKFENGKIKKI
;
A
#
# COMPACT_ATOMS: atom_id res chain seq x y z
N MET A 1 -15.71 47.29 -27.84
CA MET A 1 -15.90 46.00 -27.15
C MET A 1 -14.68 45.12 -27.42
N SER A 2 -13.75 44.94 -26.47
CA SER A 2 -12.73 43.84 -26.48
C SER A 2 -11.65 44.05 -25.39
N LYS A 3 -12.03 44.09 -24.11
CA LYS A 3 -11.05 44.01 -23.00
C LYS A 3 -11.48 43.04 -21.89
N THR A 4 -12.77 42.89 -21.67
CA THR A 4 -13.34 41.97 -20.68
C THR A 4 -13.22 40.48 -21.07
N SER A 5 -13.23 40.16 -22.36
CA SER A 5 -13.14 38.77 -22.84
C SER A 5 -11.75 38.14 -22.63
N PHE A 6 -10.68 38.93 -22.75
CA PHE A 6 -9.31 38.45 -22.58
C PHE A 6 -8.96 38.15 -21.11
N LEU A 7 -9.54 38.91 -20.17
CA LEU A 7 -9.34 38.72 -18.73
C LEU A 7 -10.00 37.42 -18.22
N TYR A 8 -11.17 37.08 -18.78
CA TYR A 8 -11.89 35.86 -18.42
C TYR A 8 -11.16 34.58 -18.88
N LEU A 9 -10.47 34.63 -20.03
CA LEU A 9 -9.72 33.49 -20.55
C LEU A 9 -8.46 33.18 -19.72
N LEU A 10 -7.79 34.22 -19.19
CA LEU A 10 -6.65 34.07 -18.27
C LEU A 10 -7.06 33.52 -16.90
N LEU A 11 -8.24 33.91 -16.38
CA LEU A 11 -8.77 33.33 -15.14
C LEU A 11 -9.13 31.84 -15.32
N LEU A 12 -9.67 31.45 -16.49
CA LEU A 12 -10.00 30.06 -16.79
C LEU A 12 -8.76 29.16 -16.89
N LEU A 13 -7.61 29.66 -17.35
CA LEU A 13 -6.36 28.89 -17.39
C LEU A 13 -5.74 28.65 -16.01
N ALA A 14 -5.94 29.56 -15.05
CA ALA A 14 -5.41 29.41 -13.69
C ALA A 14 -6.13 28.34 -12.86
N ILE A 15 -7.38 27.98 -13.22
CA ILE A 15 -8.18 27.00 -12.47
C ILE A 15 -7.82 25.54 -12.82
N PHE A 16 -7.08 25.29 -13.91
CA PHE A 16 -6.73 23.94 -14.36
C PHE A 16 -5.30 23.50 -14.00
N SER A 17 -4.50 24.31 -13.29
CA SER A 17 -3.04 24.08 -13.22
C SER A 17 -2.49 23.31 -12.01
N ASN A 18 -3.30 22.67 -11.16
CA ASN A 18 -2.75 21.94 -10.01
C ASN A 18 -3.37 20.56 -9.77
N ALA A 19 -3.63 19.80 -10.84
CA ALA A 19 -3.60 18.35 -10.70
C ALA A 19 -2.13 17.94 -10.54
N LYS A 20 -1.58 18.03 -9.32
CA LYS A 20 -0.30 17.38 -9.03
C LYS A 20 -0.54 15.88 -9.19
N ASN A 21 0.07 15.29 -10.22
CA ASN A 21 0.10 13.84 -10.34
C ASN A 21 0.78 13.29 -9.09
N LEU A 22 0.18 12.28 -8.46
CA LEU A 22 0.79 11.56 -7.34
C LEU A 22 2.09 10.93 -7.85
N SER A 23 3.23 11.43 -7.37
CA SER A 23 4.55 10.85 -7.64
C SER A 23 4.90 9.91 -6.49
N ILE A 24 5.29 8.68 -6.81
CA ILE A 24 5.76 7.69 -5.83
C ILE A 24 7.07 7.13 -6.35
N GLU A 25 8.10 7.26 -5.53
CA GLU A 25 9.43 6.72 -5.81
C GLU A 25 9.89 5.88 -4.63
N THR A 26 10.46 4.73 -4.94
CA THR A 26 10.94 3.77 -3.94
C THR A 26 12.35 3.35 -4.34
N TYR A 27 13.26 3.29 -3.36
CA TYR A 27 14.66 3.01 -3.63
C TYR A 27 15.17 1.93 -2.69
N SER A 28 16.08 1.08 -3.18
CA SER A 28 16.98 0.26 -2.38
C SER A 28 18.41 0.49 -2.85
N LYS A 29 19.21 1.18 -2.03
CA LYS A 29 20.61 1.49 -2.35
C LYS A 29 21.41 1.67 -1.06
N ASP A 30 22.66 1.20 -1.07
CA ASP A 30 23.59 1.35 0.06
C ASP A 30 23.01 0.84 1.40
N ASN A 31 22.34 -0.32 1.36
CA ASN A 31 21.61 -0.93 2.50
C ASN A 31 20.51 -0.05 3.10
N LYS A 32 20.00 0.93 2.35
CA LYS A 32 18.89 1.81 2.73
C LYS A 32 17.72 1.58 1.78
N CYS A 33 16.53 1.41 2.35
CA CYS A 33 15.26 1.41 1.63
C CYS A 33 14.52 2.69 1.96
N SER A 34 14.03 3.39 0.96
CA SER A 34 13.25 4.63 1.16
C SER A 34 12.01 4.69 0.29
N ILE A 35 11.05 5.48 0.76
CA ILE A 35 9.79 5.78 0.09
C ILE A 35 9.66 7.29 0.03
N SER A 36 9.46 7.81 -1.16
CA SER A 36 9.17 9.21 -1.42
C SER A 36 7.80 9.36 -2.06
N ILE A 37 7.03 10.34 -1.60
CA ILE A 37 5.73 10.68 -2.18
C ILE A 37 5.72 12.18 -2.47
N ASN A 38 5.41 12.56 -3.71
CA ASN A 38 5.46 13.95 -4.18
C ASN A 38 6.81 14.63 -3.91
N ASP A 39 7.89 13.92 -4.24
CA ASP A 39 9.29 14.37 -4.12
C ASP A 39 9.77 14.59 -2.67
N GLU A 40 8.99 14.18 -1.67
CA GLU A 40 9.35 14.20 -0.26
C GLU A 40 9.65 12.76 0.22
N GLU A 41 10.86 12.51 0.75
CA GLU A 41 11.19 11.25 1.44
C GLU A 41 10.39 11.19 2.75
N ILE A 42 9.37 10.34 2.79
CA ILE A 42 8.49 10.17 3.95
C ILE A 42 8.92 9.03 4.86
N TYR A 43 9.79 8.15 4.36
CA TYR A 43 10.25 6.99 5.10
C TYR A 43 11.61 6.50 4.61
N SER A 44 12.39 6.02 5.56
CA SER A 44 13.70 5.42 5.33
C SER A 44 13.99 4.41 6.43
N ARG A 45 14.62 3.29 6.08
CA ARG A 45 15.17 2.31 7.02
C ARG A 45 16.39 1.60 6.46
N GLU A 46 17.16 0.97 7.34
CA GLU A 46 18.15 -0.02 6.94
C GLU A 46 17.44 -1.27 6.38
N CYS A 47 17.98 -1.81 5.29
CA CYS A 47 17.45 -2.98 4.59
C CYS A 47 18.60 -3.72 3.88
N GLU A 48 19.42 -4.41 4.66
CA GLU A 48 20.45 -5.28 4.08
C GLU A 48 19.77 -6.48 3.40
N TYR A 49 20.02 -6.67 2.10
CA TYR A 49 19.43 -7.76 1.29
C TYR A 49 17.93 -7.65 0.99
N GLU A 50 17.40 -6.42 0.88
CA GLU A 50 16.04 -6.18 0.40
C GLU A 50 16.04 -5.34 -0.87
N LEU A 51 15.03 -5.51 -1.73
CA LEU A 51 14.79 -4.63 -2.87
C LEU A 51 13.88 -3.48 -2.44
N GLU A 52 13.68 -2.51 -3.34
CA GLU A 52 12.79 -1.38 -3.08
C GLU A 52 11.37 -1.82 -2.68
N PRO A 53 10.74 -1.20 -1.66
CA PRO A 53 9.39 -1.54 -1.27
C PRO A 53 8.39 -1.23 -2.39
N ASN A 54 7.44 -2.11 -2.66
CA ASN A 54 6.41 -1.88 -3.68
C ASN A 54 5.13 -1.33 -3.06
N LEU A 55 4.52 -0.31 -3.66
CA LEU A 55 3.13 0.03 -3.32
C LEU A 55 2.20 -1.09 -3.80
N ILE A 56 1.57 -1.79 -2.87
CA ILE A 56 0.66 -2.91 -3.19
C ILE A 56 -0.81 -2.57 -2.93
N PHE A 57 -1.09 -1.52 -2.16
CA PHE A 57 -2.45 -1.08 -1.90
C PHE A 57 -2.52 0.40 -1.59
N TYR A 58 -3.58 1.03 -2.10
CA TYR A 58 -3.90 2.42 -1.85
C TYR A 58 -5.41 2.58 -1.75
N THR A 59 -5.88 3.36 -0.79
CA THR A 59 -7.31 3.67 -0.66
C THR A 59 -7.56 4.99 0.07
N LYS A 60 -8.77 5.50 -0.11
CA LYS A 60 -9.34 6.59 0.68
C LYS A 60 -10.60 6.09 1.36
N PHE A 61 -10.71 6.31 2.66
CA PHE A 61 -11.94 6.08 3.40
C PHE A 61 -12.07 7.15 4.48
N ASN A 62 -13.29 7.66 4.68
CA ASN A 62 -13.55 8.77 5.60
C ASN A 62 -12.60 9.97 5.33
N ARG A 63 -11.80 10.37 6.32
CA ARG A 63 -10.79 11.45 6.23
C ARG A 63 -9.36 10.93 6.12
N SER A 64 -9.20 9.66 5.77
CA SER A 64 -7.92 8.98 5.70
C SER A 64 -7.58 8.61 4.27
N GLU A 65 -6.36 8.92 3.88
CA GLU A 65 -5.71 8.41 2.66
C GLU A 65 -4.59 7.47 3.11
N VAL A 66 -4.59 6.23 2.63
CA VAL A 66 -3.73 5.16 3.14
C VAL A 66 -2.94 4.53 2.01
N TRP A 67 -1.64 4.35 2.23
CA TRP A 67 -0.72 3.63 1.35
C TRP A 67 -0.14 2.45 2.11
N ILE A 68 -0.12 1.28 1.47
CA ILE A 68 0.50 0.08 2.00
C ILE A 68 1.57 -0.37 1.03
N PHE A 69 2.81 -0.29 1.49
CA PHE A 69 3.97 -0.81 0.78
C PHE A 69 4.30 -2.20 1.30
N GLN A 70 4.77 -3.08 0.43
CA GLN A 70 5.33 -4.37 0.79
C GLN A 70 6.82 -4.36 0.51
N ASP A 71 7.60 -4.61 1.55
CA ASP A 71 9.02 -4.87 1.45
C ASP A 71 9.27 -6.11 0.56
N ILE A 72 10.37 -6.16 -0.18
CA ILE A 72 10.71 -7.28 -1.05
C ILE A 72 12.00 -7.91 -0.56
N GLN A 73 11.92 -9.17 -0.13
CA GLN A 73 13.07 -9.90 0.38
C GLN A 73 13.90 -10.48 -0.78
N ASN A 74 15.21 -10.31 -0.73
CA ASN A 74 16.13 -10.96 -1.67
C ASN A 74 16.33 -12.44 -1.27
N TYR A 75 16.71 -13.31 -2.22
CA TYR A 75 17.10 -14.72 -1.99
C TYR A 75 16.02 -15.75 -1.59
N ALA A 76 14.81 -15.69 -2.16
CA ALA A 76 13.72 -16.68 -1.94
C ALA A 76 13.24 -16.82 -0.48
N ALA A 77 13.77 -16.01 0.45
CA ALA A 77 13.16 -15.82 1.75
C ALA A 77 11.74 -15.32 1.56
N CYS A 78 10.78 -15.92 2.29
CA CYS A 78 9.38 -15.50 2.27
C CYS A 78 8.74 -15.45 0.86
N SER A 79 9.25 -16.24 -0.10
CA SER A 79 8.80 -16.21 -1.50
C SER A 79 8.90 -14.82 -2.16
N GLY A 80 9.85 -13.99 -1.73
CA GLY A 80 10.02 -12.61 -2.23
C GLY A 80 9.11 -11.59 -1.55
N HIS A 81 8.27 -12.00 -0.59
CA HIS A 81 7.42 -11.11 0.19
C HIS A 81 8.10 -10.70 1.50
N GLY A 82 7.98 -9.43 1.87
CA GLY A 82 8.41 -8.91 3.16
C GLY A 82 7.27 -8.29 3.94
N SER A 83 7.63 -7.56 4.99
CA SER A 83 6.70 -6.84 5.84
C SER A 83 5.85 -5.83 5.06
N LEU A 84 4.64 -5.58 5.57
CA LEU A 84 3.80 -4.48 5.10
C LEU A 84 4.11 -3.22 5.91
N ARG A 85 4.29 -2.10 5.23
CA ARG A 85 4.50 -0.76 5.79
C ARG A 85 3.27 0.08 5.51
N ILE A 86 2.60 0.56 6.56
CA ILE A 86 1.34 1.30 6.42
C ILE A 86 1.58 2.77 6.70
N PHE A 87 1.13 3.62 5.78
CA PHE A 87 1.19 5.07 5.87
C PHE A 87 -0.21 5.64 5.78
N GLU A 88 -0.47 6.70 6.53
CA GLU A 88 -1.77 7.39 6.53
C GLU A 88 -1.56 8.89 6.51
N LYS A 89 -2.36 9.57 5.69
CA LYS A 89 -2.57 11.02 5.73
C LYS A 89 -3.99 11.30 6.20
N LYS A 90 -4.12 12.23 7.15
CA LYS A 90 -5.41 12.74 7.65
C LYS A 90 -5.57 14.22 7.28
N ASP A 91 -6.39 14.94 8.04
CA ASP A 91 -6.69 16.37 7.86
C ASP A 91 -5.47 17.30 8.02
N ASP A 92 -4.33 16.82 8.52
CA ASP A 92 -3.10 17.62 8.71
C ASP A 92 -2.19 17.65 7.47
N ASP A 93 -2.64 17.05 6.36
CA ASP A 93 -1.96 16.92 5.06
C ASP A 93 -0.54 16.33 5.12
N LYS A 94 -0.17 15.69 6.23
CA LYS A 94 1.12 15.02 6.41
C LYS A 94 0.95 13.51 6.34
N ILE A 95 1.73 12.87 5.47
CA ILE A 95 1.81 11.42 5.40
C ILE A 95 2.65 10.93 6.58
N LYS A 96 2.12 9.98 7.36
CA LYS A 96 2.79 9.45 8.56
C LYS A 96 2.89 7.94 8.49
N PHE A 97 4.04 7.41 8.85
CA PHE A 97 4.22 5.98 9.10
C PHE A 97 3.40 5.56 10.32
N GLN A 98 2.49 4.61 10.14
CA GLN A 98 1.60 4.10 11.19
C GLN A 98 2.07 2.77 11.78
N GLY A 99 2.90 2.03 11.04
CA GLY A 99 3.54 0.83 11.55
C GLY A 99 3.78 -0.24 10.49
N GLU A 100 4.26 -1.37 10.99
CA GLU A 100 4.69 -2.52 10.20
C GLU A 100 3.85 -3.76 10.58
N ILE A 101 3.58 -4.62 9.59
CA ILE A 101 3.09 -5.97 9.82
C ILE A 101 4.11 -6.95 9.25
N ASP A 102 4.64 -7.85 10.07
CA ASP A 102 5.43 -9.00 9.59
C ASP A 102 4.55 -9.89 8.69
N TRP A 103 4.85 -9.84 7.39
CA TRP A 103 4.07 -10.44 6.32
C TRP A 103 4.92 -11.32 5.40
N CYS A 104 5.72 -12.19 6.01
CA CYS A 104 6.39 -13.29 5.33
C CYS A 104 5.39 -14.39 4.87
N THR A 105 4.46 -14.08 3.96
CA THR A 105 3.42 -15.00 3.47
C THR A 105 2.92 -14.60 2.08
N SER A 106 1.75 -15.10 1.67
CA SER A 106 1.09 -14.84 0.39
C SER A 106 0.75 -13.37 0.15
N VAL A 107 0.32 -13.05 -1.08
CA VAL A 107 -0.20 -11.72 -1.43
C VAL A 107 -1.38 -11.36 -0.51
N PRO A 108 -1.33 -10.23 0.22
CA PRO A 108 -2.42 -9.84 1.11
C PRO A 108 -3.70 -9.52 0.34
N PHE A 109 -4.83 -9.88 0.94
CA PHE A 109 -6.14 -9.43 0.52
C PHE A 109 -6.60 -8.27 1.42
N PHE A 110 -7.18 -7.24 0.81
CA PHE A 110 -7.65 -6.04 1.50
C PHE A 110 -9.16 -5.89 1.36
N GLU A 111 -9.84 -5.64 2.47
CA GLU A 111 -11.24 -5.24 2.52
C GLU A 111 -11.33 -3.87 3.18
N VAL A 112 -11.98 -2.92 2.50
CA VAL A 112 -12.11 -1.54 2.97
C VAL A 112 -13.52 -1.31 3.48
N THR A 113 -13.61 -0.75 4.67
CA THR A 113 -14.86 -0.30 5.29
C THR A 113 -14.78 1.20 5.56
N ASN A 114 -15.87 1.80 6.03
CA ASN A 114 -15.86 3.21 6.45
C ASN A 114 -14.99 3.45 7.71
N GLU A 115 -14.68 2.40 8.46
CA GLU A 115 -13.94 2.47 9.73
C GLU A 115 -12.44 2.16 9.56
N GLY A 116 -12.08 1.40 8.53
CA GLY A 116 -10.70 1.00 8.29
C GLY A 116 -10.51 -0.08 7.24
N ILE A 117 -9.31 -0.68 7.27
CA ILE A 117 -8.88 -1.72 6.35
C ILE A 117 -8.71 -3.03 7.11
N LEU A 118 -9.30 -4.10 6.61
CA LEU A 118 -9.03 -5.47 7.02
C LEU A 118 -8.01 -6.09 6.06
N ILE A 119 -6.90 -6.59 6.60
CA ILE A 119 -5.77 -7.18 5.88
C ILE A 119 -5.76 -8.68 6.20
N ILE A 120 -5.85 -9.53 5.17
CA ILE A 120 -6.08 -10.97 5.32
C ILE A 120 -5.05 -11.75 4.50
N ASP A 121 -4.42 -12.73 5.14
CA ASP A 121 -3.63 -13.76 4.46
C ASP A 121 -4.59 -14.78 3.87
N LYS A 122 -4.98 -14.60 2.60
CA LYS A 122 -5.87 -15.57 1.94
C LYS A 122 -5.03 -16.79 1.53
N PRO A 123 -5.46 -18.02 1.83
CA PRO A 123 -4.86 -19.18 1.20
C PRO A 123 -5.08 -19.09 -0.32
N HIS A 124 -4.07 -19.43 -1.10
CA HIS A 124 -4.22 -19.68 -2.53
C HIS A 124 -5.35 -20.69 -2.73
N LYS A 125 -6.44 -20.29 -3.39
CA LYS A 125 -7.38 -21.23 -4.03
C LYS A 125 -6.71 -21.90 -5.23
N ASN A 126 -5.65 -22.66 -5.01
CA ASN A 126 -5.25 -23.70 -5.96
C ASN A 126 -5.91 -25.01 -5.52
N ALA A 127 -7.23 -25.07 -5.70
CA ALA A 127 -8.01 -26.28 -5.56
C ALA A 127 -8.96 -26.45 -6.76
N LEU A 128 -8.54 -26.02 -7.95
CA LEU A 128 -9.16 -26.47 -9.19
C LEU A 128 -8.29 -27.58 -9.76
N THR A 129 -8.77 -28.81 -9.67
CA THR A 129 -8.31 -29.86 -10.58
C THR A 129 -8.81 -29.53 -11.99
N ASN A 130 -8.16 -30.05 -13.02
CA ASN A 130 -8.54 -29.85 -14.44
C ASN A 130 -9.99 -30.30 -14.78
N ASN A 131 -10.74 -30.82 -13.80
CA ASN A 131 -12.13 -31.24 -13.94
C ASN A 131 -13.11 -30.42 -13.07
N GLY A 132 -12.68 -29.30 -12.48
CA GLY A 132 -13.58 -28.38 -11.77
C GLY A 132 -14.06 -28.83 -10.38
N GLU A 133 -13.58 -29.95 -9.84
CA GLU A 133 -13.92 -30.39 -8.48
C GLU A 133 -12.87 -29.94 -7.43
N PRO A 134 -13.31 -29.53 -6.22
CA PRO A 134 -12.41 -29.12 -5.15
C PRO A 134 -11.67 -30.33 -4.55
N ASN A 135 -10.35 -30.35 -4.68
CA ASN A 135 -9.51 -31.41 -4.12
C ASN A 135 -9.04 -31.03 -2.71
N PHE A 136 -9.80 -31.42 -1.69
CA PHE A 136 -9.46 -31.19 -0.28
C PHE A 136 -8.41 -32.17 0.29
N LYS A 137 -7.77 -33.02 -0.53
CA LYS A 137 -6.95 -34.14 -0.03
C LYS A 137 -5.44 -33.93 0.02
N SER A 138 -4.93 -32.73 -0.26
CA SER A 138 -3.53 -32.38 0.03
C SER A 138 -3.39 -31.02 0.71
N SER A 139 -4.35 -30.67 1.57
CA SER A 139 -4.27 -29.49 2.41
C SER A 139 -3.12 -29.66 3.40
N GLY A 140 -1.93 -29.21 3.01
CA GLY A 140 -0.94 -28.73 3.95
C GLY A 140 -1.67 -27.85 4.98
N LYS A 141 -1.37 -28.10 6.25
CA LYS A 141 -1.98 -27.49 7.42
C LYS A 141 -2.34 -26.03 7.16
N LEU A 142 -3.64 -25.71 7.25
CA LEU A 142 -4.16 -24.33 7.25
C LEU A 142 -3.30 -23.50 8.21
N SER A 143 -2.61 -22.49 7.69
CA SER A 143 -2.02 -21.43 8.51
C SER A 143 -3.17 -20.76 9.26
N ASN A 144 -3.06 -20.62 10.59
CA ASN A 144 -3.99 -19.81 11.37
C ASN A 144 -4.08 -18.42 10.72
N GLU A 145 -5.22 -18.11 10.10
CA GLU A 145 -5.43 -16.96 9.22
C GLU A 145 -4.85 -15.68 9.85
N ARG A 146 -3.76 -15.14 9.29
CA ARG A 146 -3.21 -13.87 9.76
C ARG A 146 -4.17 -12.76 9.33
N LYS A 147 -4.88 -12.17 10.31
CA LYS A 147 -5.80 -11.07 10.09
C LYS A 147 -5.36 -9.85 10.90
N TYR A 148 -5.37 -8.69 10.25
CA TYR A 148 -5.05 -7.43 10.89
C TYR A 148 -6.10 -6.39 10.51
N LYS A 149 -6.47 -5.56 11.48
CA LYS A 149 -7.34 -4.41 11.30
C LYS A 149 -6.50 -3.14 11.41
N PHE A 150 -6.58 -2.27 10.41
CA PHE A 150 -6.01 -0.93 10.45
C PHE A 150 -7.15 0.08 10.62
N GLU A 151 -7.16 0.78 11.75
CA GLU A 151 -8.18 1.78 12.09
C GLU A 151 -7.59 2.97 12.83
N ASN A 152 -7.92 4.17 12.36
CA ASN A 152 -7.52 5.43 13.02
C ASN A 152 -6.02 5.49 13.37
N GLY A 153 -5.15 5.09 12.45
CA GLY A 153 -3.69 5.07 12.65
C GLY A 153 -3.17 3.93 13.53
N LYS A 154 -3.99 2.92 13.83
CA LYS A 154 -3.59 1.77 14.67
C LYS A 154 -3.75 0.46 13.93
N ILE A 155 -2.72 -0.37 14.03
CA ILE A 155 -2.71 -1.74 13.52
C ILE A 155 -3.00 -2.69 14.68
N LYS A 156 -3.96 -3.59 14.52
CA LYS A 156 -4.29 -4.62 15.52
C LYS A 156 -4.43 -5.97 14.85
N LYS A 157 -3.71 -6.98 15.35
CA LYS A 157 -3.94 -8.38 14.98
C LYS A 157 -5.25 -8.86 15.61
N ILE A 158 -6.09 -9.54 14.83
CA ILE A 158 -7.42 -10.03 15.26
C ILE A 158 -7.58 -11.53 15.02
#